data_AF-A0A971H2I4-F1
#
_entry.id   AF-A0A971H2I4-F1
#
_cell.length_a   1.000
_cell.length_b   1.000
_cell.length_c   1.000
_cell.angle_alpha   90.00
_cell.angle_beta   90.00
_cell.angle_gamma   90.00
#
_symmetry.space_group_name_H-M   'P 1'
#
loop_
_entity.id
_entity.type
_entity.pdbx_description
1 polymer ?
#
loop_
_entity_poly.entity_id
_entity_poly.type
_entity_poly.pdbx_seq_one_letter_code
_entity_poly.pdbx_strand_id
1 'polypeptide(L)'
;MEKQIKYPFCKTINRLIKNVNEKNPKLYIYFFIYTIAAIIYPFFSILLPKLLIEQFSLGSMISLKNILRIILSFFILSSIVGFIETYIKSSCYTKITALRLDYLKDQFQKLVEMDYKYVEDASFYETYDRALEANNSNDNGVEGVYHKLFTTPAVFITSILFSIWIGRVSVWILLSLILNVVANLWIQRKVNEYEYSMKKELSRQNRRKRYYYETTHDFSFGKEIRLYNLKNRVLENYNKEIQKYIDLNKLIKKKEFTLGFLGLFTLFINQAALYGILIWKVVHGMSIADFSMYLALILQLS
;
A
#
# COMPACT_ATOMS: atom_id res chain seq x y z
N MET A 1 -8.06 -19.24 -25.68
CA MET A 1 -8.33 -19.32 -24.23
C MET A 1 -7.01 -19.17 -23.51
N GLU A 2 -6.77 -18.03 -22.85
CA GLU A 2 -5.59 -17.88 -21.98
C GLU A 2 -5.61 -19.00 -20.93
N LYS A 3 -4.68 -19.95 -21.01
CA LYS A 3 -4.43 -20.87 -19.90
C LYS A 3 -4.02 -20.00 -18.72
N GLN A 4 -4.77 -20.02 -17.63
CA GLN A 4 -4.34 -19.41 -16.37
C GLN A 4 -3.01 -20.06 -15.96
N ILE A 5 -1.90 -19.36 -16.22
CA ILE A 5 -0.59 -19.76 -15.74
C ILE A 5 -0.61 -19.54 -14.23
N LYS A 6 -0.89 -20.61 -13.47
CA LYS A 6 -0.86 -20.59 -12.01
C LYS A 6 0.61 -20.62 -11.57
N TYR A 7 1.18 -19.46 -11.28
CA TYR A 7 2.47 -19.40 -10.59
C TYR A 7 2.26 -19.69 -9.10
N PRO A 8 2.86 -20.75 -8.55
CA PRO A 8 2.71 -21.05 -7.12
C PRO A 8 3.42 -19.98 -6.29
N PHE A 9 2.65 -19.27 -5.46
CA PHE A 9 3.11 -18.14 -4.64
C PHE A 9 4.42 -18.43 -3.90
N CYS A 10 4.50 -19.55 -3.16
CA CYS A 10 5.69 -19.90 -2.39
C CYS A 10 6.94 -20.10 -3.27
N LYS A 11 6.81 -20.67 -4.48
CA LYS A 11 7.97 -20.84 -5.36
C LYS A 11 8.44 -19.49 -5.90
N THR A 12 7.51 -18.58 -6.20
CA THR A 12 7.84 -17.23 -6.66
C THR A 12 8.57 -16.45 -5.55
N ILE A 13 8.06 -16.47 -4.32
CA ILE A 13 8.71 -15.83 -3.18
C ILE A 13 10.08 -16.44 -2.90
N ASN A 14 10.21 -17.77 -2.91
CA ASN A 14 11.49 -18.44 -2.72
C ASN A 14 12.52 -18.06 -3.79
N ARG A 15 12.09 -17.85 -5.05
CA ARG A 15 12.98 -17.37 -6.10
C ARG A 15 13.48 -15.96 -5.83
N LEU A 16 12.62 -15.06 -5.36
CA LEU A 16 13.01 -13.69 -4.99
C LEU A 16 14.00 -13.70 -3.83
N ILE A 17 13.73 -14.48 -2.78
CA ILE A 17 14.63 -14.64 -1.62
C ILE A 17 15.97 -15.23 -2.05
N LYS A 18 15.97 -16.21 -2.96
CA LYS A 18 17.20 -16.78 -3.51
C LYS A 18 18.02 -15.72 -4.25
N ASN A 19 17.39 -14.86 -5.04
CA ASN A 19 18.10 -13.76 -5.71
C ASN A 19 18.72 -12.76 -4.69
N VAL A 20 18.04 -12.48 -3.58
CA VAL A 20 18.61 -11.68 -2.47
C VAL A 20 19.85 -12.36 -1.88
N ASN A 21 19.80 -13.68 -1.64
CA ASN A 21 20.93 -14.45 -1.10
C ASN A 21 22.16 -14.37 -2.02
N GLU A 22 21.95 -14.47 -3.33
CA GLU A 22 23.03 -14.50 -4.32
C GLU A 22 23.62 -13.11 -4.57
N LYS A 23 22.79 -12.07 -4.65
CA LYS A 23 23.21 -10.73 -5.07
C LYS A 23 23.57 -9.80 -3.92
N ASN A 24 22.82 -9.84 -2.81
CA ASN A 24 23.00 -8.90 -1.71
C ASN A 24 22.51 -9.46 -0.35
N PRO A 25 23.22 -10.41 0.26
CA PRO A 25 22.83 -10.98 1.55
C PRO A 25 22.86 -9.97 2.69
N LYS A 26 23.59 -8.84 2.56
CA LYS A 26 23.58 -7.76 3.56
C LYS A 26 22.19 -7.15 3.72
N LEU A 27 21.30 -7.27 2.73
CA LEU A 27 19.94 -6.76 2.79
C LEU A 27 19.14 -7.32 3.98
N TYR A 28 19.45 -8.53 4.46
CA TYR A 28 18.81 -9.09 5.67
C TYR A 28 19.12 -8.28 6.93
N ILE A 29 20.33 -7.72 7.05
CA ILE A 29 20.70 -6.88 8.19
C ILE A 29 19.88 -5.59 8.16
N TYR A 30 19.78 -4.95 6.99
CA TYR A 30 18.93 -3.77 6.83
C TYR A 30 17.46 -4.09 7.14
N PHE A 31 16.98 -5.25 6.70
CA PHE A 31 15.62 -5.69 6.97
C PHE A 31 15.36 -5.91 8.46
N PHE A 32 16.31 -6.51 9.18
CA PHE A 32 16.22 -6.68 10.62
C PHE A 32 16.21 -5.33 11.37
N ILE A 33 17.13 -4.42 11.04
CA ILE A 33 17.20 -3.08 11.67
C ILE A 33 15.94 -2.28 11.38
N TYR A 34 15.46 -2.30 10.14
CA TYR A 34 14.21 -1.65 9.75
C TYR A 34 13.04 -2.21 10.56
N THR A 35 12.93 -3.53 10.65
CA THR A 35 11.82 -4.19 11.35
C THR A 35 11.77 -3.75 12.81
N ILE A 36 12.91 -3.73 13.50
CA ILE A 36 12.98 -3.27 14.90
C ILE A 36 12.59 -1.79 15.01
N ALA A 37 13.17 -0.92 14.17
CA ALA A 37 12.90 0.52 14.23
C ALA A 37 11.42 0.82 13.95
N ALA A 38 10.84 0.21 12.91
CA ALA A 38 9.45 0.38 12.52
C ALA A 38 8.45 -0.23 13.52
N ILE A 39 8.85 -1.23 14.31
CA ILE A 39 8.03 -1.73 15.43
C ILE A 39 8.04 -0.75 16.59
N ILE A 40 9.20 -0.19 16.94
CA ILE A 40 9.35 0.71 18.08
C ILE A 40 8.74 2.09 17.78
N TYR A 41 8.87 2.59 16.57
CA TYR A 41 8.52 3.96 16.22
C TYR A 41 7.07 4.35 16.58
N PRO A 42 6.03 3.53 16.28
CA PRO A 42 4.66 3.86 16.63
C PRO A 42 4.40 3.96 18.15
N PHE A 43 5.18 3.26 19.00
CA PHE A 43 5.00 3.33 20.46
C PHE A 43 5.28 4.72 21.03
N PHE A 44 6.13 5.51 20.38
CA PHE A 44 6.35 6.90 20.78
C PHE A 44 5.04 7.69 20.76
N SER A 45 4.27 7.60 19.67
CA SER A 45 2.99 8.30 19.54
C SER A 45 1.95 7.87 20.58
N ILE A 46 2.04 6.63 21.07
CA ILE A 46 1.14 6.05 22.08
C ILE A 46 1.54 6.43 23.50
N LEU A 47 2.84 6.39 23.81
CA LEU A 47 3.35 6.59 25.17
C LEU A 47 3.49 8.07 25.55
N LEU A 48 3.76 8.96 24.58
CA LEU A 48 3.92 10.39 24.86
C LEU A 48 2.68 11.00 25.52
N PRO A 49 1.45 10.85 24.97
CA PRO A 49 0.25 11.41 25.59
C PRO A 49 0.05 10.88 27.01
N LYS A 50 0.28 9.57 27.23
CA LYS A 50 0.18 8.95 28.56
C LYS A 50 1.10 9.62 29.56
N LEU A 51 2.40 9.68 29.26
CA LEU A 51 3.40 10.20 30.19
C LEU A 51 3.18 11.68 30.50
N LEU A 52 2.75 12.47 29.51
CA LEU A 52 2.43 13.88 29.73
C LEU A 52 1.18 14.04 30.60
N ILE A 53 0.08 13.33 30.30
CA ILE A 53 -1.16 13.41 31.07
C ILE A 53 -0.94 12.92 32.51
N GLU A 54 -0.14 11.88 32.71
CA GLU A 54 0.21 11.38 34.04
C GLU A 54 0.96 12.44 34.86
N GLN A 55 1.93 13.15 34.26
CA GLN A 55 2.60 14.26 34.95
C GLN A 55 1.65 15.44 35.25
N PHE A 56 0.75 15.78 34.32
CA PHE A 56 -0.22 16.85 34.55
C PHE A 56 -1.28 16.48 35.60
N SER A 57 -1.58 15.18 35.75
CA SER A 57 -2.53 14.67 36.74
C SER A 57 -2.00 14.76 38.18
N LEU A 58 -0.70 15.01 38.39
CA LEU A 58 -0.08 15.20 39.71
C LEU A 58 -0.34 16.60 40.33
N GLY A 59 -0.99 17.51 39.62
CA GLY A 59 -1.47 18.79 40.17
C GLY A 59 -0.36 19.69 40.72
N SER A 60 -0.40 20.02 42.01
CA SER A 60 0.55 20.95 42.65
C SER A 60 2.00 20.44 42.75
N MET A 61 2.26 19.17 42.45
CA MET A 61 3.61 18.58 42.39
C MET A 61 4.21 18.54 40.97
N ILE A 62 3.67 19.33 40.03
CA ILE A 62 4.21 19.42 38.68
C ILE A 62 5.66 19.91 38.73
N SER A 63 6.58 19.01 38.39
CA SER A 63 7.97 19.36 38.16
C SER A 63 8.16 19.70 36.69
N LEU A 64 8.31 20.98 36.38
CA LEU A 64 8.62 21.45 35.02
C LEU A 64 9.88 20.75 34.45
N LYS A 65 10.83 20.40 35.32
CA LYS A 65 12.02 19.61 34.99
C LYS A 65 11.68 18.21 34.47
N ASN A 66 10.68 17.54 35.05
CA ASN A 66 10.25 16.21 34.62
C ASN A 66 9.53 16.24 33.27
N ILE A 67 8.67 17.24 33.05
CA ILE A 67 7.99 17.44 31.76
C ILE A 67 9.02 17.70 30.66
N LEU A 68 9.96 18.62 30.89
CA LEU A 68 11.04 18.90 29.94
C LEU A 68 11.89 17.66 29.67
N ARG A 69 12.18 16.84 30.70
CA ARG A 69 12.91 15.59 30.52
C ARG A 69 12.14 14.58 29.66
N ILE A 70 10.83 14.44 29.84
CA ILE A 70 9.97 13.56 29.02
C ILE A 70 9.96 14.04 27.58
N ILE A 71 9.70 15.33 27.34
CA ILE A 71 9.65 15.89 25.98
C ILE A 71 11.00 15.77 25.28
N LEU A 72 12.09 16.11 25.95
CA LEU A 72 13.42 16.07 25.36
C LEU A 72 13.87 14.63 25.09
N SER A 73 13.65 13.71 26.03
CA SER A 73 13.96 12.29 25.82
C SER A 73 13.12 11.69 24.71
N PHE A 74 11.81 12.00 24.67
CA PHE A 74 10.94 11.62 23.57
C PHE A 74 11.47 12.12 22.24
N PHE A 75 11.75 13.43 22.12
CA PHE A 75 12.18 14.03 20.86
C PHE A 75 13.48 13.43 20.36
N ILE A 76 14.47 13.23 21.25
CA ILE A 76 15.75 12.62 20.89
C ILE A 76 15.55 11.17 20.45
N LEU A 77 14.85 10.36 21.26
CA LEU A 77 14.66 8.93 20.96
C LEU A 77 13.80 8.71 19.71
N SER A 78 12.70 9.43 19.56
CA SER A 78 11.82 9.32 18.39
C SER A 78 12.53 9.80 17.13
N SER A 79 13.36 10.84 17.21
CA SER A 79 14.15 11.32 16.07
C SER A 79 15.22 10.31 15.67
N ILE A 80 15.93 9.70 16.63
CA ILE A 80 16.93 8.66 16.32
C ILE A 80 16.26 7.45 15.68
N VAL A 81 15.18 6.92 16.28
CA VAL A 81 14.49 5.74 15.76
C VAL A 81 13.84 6.03 14.40
N GLY A 82 13.18 7.17 14.25
CA GLY A 82 12.56 7.59 12.99
C GLY A 82 13.59 7.86 11.89
N PHE A 83 14.75 8.41 12.24
CA PHE A 83 15.87 8.57 11.32
C PHE A 83 16.39 7.20 10.87
N ILE A 84 16.63 6.26 11.80
CA ILE A 84 17.08 4.90 11.46
C ILE A 84 16.05 4.22 10.55
N GLU A 85 14.76 4.25 10.90
CA GLU A 85 13.70 3.66 10.09
C GLU A 85 13.71 4.23 8.67
N THR A 86 13.69 5.56 8.55
CA THR A 86 13.61 6.26 7.25
C THR A 86 14.88 6.07 6.43
N TYR A 87 16.04 6.19 7.07
CA TYR A 87 17.34 6.04 6.41
C TYR A 87 17.53 4.62 5.88
N ILE A 88 17.20 3.60 6.69
CA ILE A 88 17.32 2.20 6.30
C ILE A 88 16.33 1.87 5.18
N LYS A 89 15.07 2.36 5.28
CA LYS A 89 14.06 2.18 4.23
C LYS A 89 14.52 2.79 2.89
N SER A 90 14.98 4.04 2.90
CA SER A 90 15.49 4.73 1.71
C SER A 90 16.76 4.06 1.15
N SER A 91 17.66 3.60 2.02
CA SER A 91 18.86 2.87 1.61
C SER A 91 18.52 1.51 0.99
N CYS A 92 17.48 0.84 1.48
CA CYS A 92 17.00 -0.43 0.92
C CYS A 92 16.31 -0.23 -0.42
N TYR A 93 15.64 0.90 -0.63
CA TYR A 93 14.95 1.19 -1.87
C TYR A 93 15.89 1.03 -3.07
N THR A 94 17.02 1.73 -3.07
CA THR A 94 18.03 1.63 -4.16
C THR A 94 18.61 0.22 -4.30
N LYS A 95 18.79 -0.51 -3.19
CA LYS A 95 19.31 -1.88 -3.21
C LYS A 95 18.31 -2.86 -3.80
N ILE A 96 17.02 -2.67 -3.53
CA ILE A 96 15.92 -3.44 -4.10
C ILE A 96 15.81 -3.14 -5.60
N THR A 97 15.91 -1.86 -6.00
CA THR A 97 15.94 -1.48 -7.42
C THR A 97 17.07 -2.20 -8.15
N ALA A 98 18.26 -2.32 -7.54
CA ALA A 98 19.37 -3.07 -8.13
C ALA A 98 19.03 -4.55 -8.38
N LEU A 99 18.29 -5.20 -7.47
CA LEU A 99 17.82 -6.59 -7.66
C LEU A 99 16.84 -6.71 -8.83
N ARG A 100 16.00 -5.70 -9.08
CA ARG A 100 15.13 -5.66 -10.25
C ARG A 100 15.93 -5.45 -11.54
N LEU A 101 16.94 -4.60 -11.50
CA LEU A 101 17.82 -4.36 -12.66
C LEU A 101 18.58 -5.63 -13.07
N ASP A 102 18.93 -6.51 -12.13
CA ASP A 102 19.45 -7.85 -12.44
C ASP A 102 18.46 -8.68 -13.27
N TYR A 103 17.17 -8.69 -12.89
CA TYR A 103 16.16 -9.41 -13.68
C TYR A 103 15.95 -8.80 -15.06
N LEU A 104 16.00 -7.47 -15.19
CA LEU A 104 15.95 -6.82 -16.50
C LEU A 104 17.17 -7.22 -17.35
N LYS A 105 18.36 -7.23 -16.76
CA LYS A 105 19.58 -7.66 -17.45
C LYS A 105 19.43 -9.09 -17.99
N ASP A 106 18.97 -10.02 -17.16
CA ASP A 106 18.75 -11.41 -17.57
C ASP A 106 17.70 -11.53 -18.69
N GLN A 107 16.64 -10.71 -18.64
CA GLN A 107 15.63 -10.64 -19.69
C GLN A 107 16.20 -10.13 -21.02
N PHE A 108 16.97 -9.04 -20.98
CA PHE A 108 17.61 -8.49 -22.18
C PHE A 108 18.63 -9.47 -22.76
N GLN A 109 19.44 -10.12 -21.92
CA GLN A 109 20.37 -11.14 -22.37
C GLN A 109 19.62 -12.28 -23.08
N LYS A 110 18.50 -12.75 -22.51
CA LYS A 110 17.70 -13.81 -23.13
C LYS A 110 17.08 -13.39 -24.46
N LEU A 111 16.67 -12.13 -24.61
CA LEU A 111 16.13 -11.60 -25.86
C LEU A 111 17.18 -11.59 -26.97
N VAL A 112 18.43 -11.27 -26.66
CA VAL A 112 19.52 -11.20 -27.64
C VAL A 112 20.08 -12.57 -28.00
N GLU A 113 20.09 -13.51 -27.05
CA GLU A 113 20.63 -14.87 -27.24
C GLU A 113 19.59 -15.90 -27.71
N MET A 114 18.33 -15.51 -27.97
CA MET A 114 17.29 -16.45 -28.37
C MET A 114 17.50 -16.98 -29.80
N ASP A 115 17.06 -18.22 -30.05
CA ASP A 115 17.03 -18.76 -31.41
C ASP A 115 16.19 -17.88 -32.34
N TYR A 116 16.69 -17.66 -33.55
CA TYR A 116 16.05 -16.79 -34.54
C TYR A 116 14.57 -17.14 -34.82
N LYS A 117 14.18 -18.42 -34.70
CA LYS A 117 12.79 -18.87 -34.90
C LYS A 117 11.77 -18.17 -33.98
N TYR A 118 12.20 -17.60 -32.85
CA TYR A 118 11.31 -16.90 -31.93
C TYR A 118 11.14 -15.40 -32.27
N VAL A 119 11.93 -14.86 -33.21
CA VAL A 119 11.88 -13.43 -33.60
C VAL A 119 10.54 -13.05 -34.24
N GLU A 120 9.87 -13.99 -34.92
CA GLU A 120 8.55 -13.77 -35.51
C GLU A 120 7.43 -14.47 -34.72
N ASP A 121 7.75 -15.09 -33.58
CA ASP A 121 6.76 -15.78 -32.75
C ASP A 121 6.03 -14.79 -31.84
N ALA A 122 4.80 -14.44 -32.22
CA ALA A 122 3.94 -13.55 -31.45
C ALA A 122 3.72 -14.04 -30.00
N SER A 123 3.70 -15.35 -29.76
CA SER A 123 3.50 -15.91 -28.41
C SER A 123 4.73 -15.72 -27.52
N PHE A 124 5.92 -15.70 -28.11
CA PHE A 124 7.15 -15.34 -27.42
C PHE A 124 7.11 -13.89 -26.95
N TYR A 125 6.78 -12.96 -27.85
CA TYR A 125 6.70 -11.53 -27.52
C TYR A 125 5.61 -11.23 -26.50
N GLU A 126 4.45 -11.88 -26.58
CA GLU A 126 3.41 -11.74 -25.54
C GLU A 126 3.94 -12.15 -24.15
N THR A 127 4.73 -13.21 -24.08
CA THR A 127 5.35 -13.68 -22.82
C THR A 127 6.46 -12.72 -22.37
N TYR A 128 7.29 -12.25 -23.30
CA TYR A 128 8.37 -11.31 -23.04
C TYR A 128 7.83 -9.97 -22.53
N ASP A 129 6.83 -9.39 -23.18
CA ASP A 129 6.22 -8.12 -22.81
C ASP A 129 5.59 -8.18 -21.42
N ARG A 130 4.92 -9.28 -21.09
CA ARG A 130 4.40 -9.51 -19.73
C ARG A 130 5.52 -9.58 -18.69
N ALA A 131 6.63 -10.22 -19.04
CA ALA A 131 7.79 -10.32 -18.16
C ALA A 131 8.49 -8.96 -18.00
N LEU A 132 8.55 -8.16 -19.06
CA LEU A 132 9.07 -6.80 -19.05
C LEU A 132 8.17 -5.89 -18.23
N GLU A 133 6.85 -5.93 -18.41
CA GLU A 133 5.87 -5.16 -17.62
C GLU A 133 6.02 -5.46 -16.12
N ALA A 134 6.23 -6.73 -15.75
CA ALA A 134 6.48 -7.13 -14.36
C ALA A 134 7.79 -6.55 -13.76
N ASN A 135 8.73 -6.11 -14.60
CA ASN A 135 10.01 -5.51 -14.20
C ASN A 135 10.15 -4.03 -14.58
N ASN A 136 9.14 -3.40 -15.19
CA ASN A 136 9.22 -2.04 -15.72
C ASN A 136 8.57 -1.01 -14.79
N SER A 137 8.71 -1.20 -13.48
CA SER A 137 8.22 -0.27 -12.46
C SER A 137 9.02 -0.40 -11.18
N ASN A 138 9.18 0.71 -10.47
CA ASN A 138 9.83 0.74 -9.15
C ASN A 138 8.82 0.57 -7.99
N ASP A 139 7.52 0.58 -8.28
CA ASP A 139 6.46 0.49 -7.26
C ASP A 139 5.56 -0.74 -7.43
N ASN A 140 5.64 -1.41 -8.59
CA ASN A 140 4.81 -2.56 -8.94
C ASN A 140 5.66 -3.75 -9.41
N GLY A 141 5.01 -4.89 -9.67
CA GLY A 141 5.68 -6.08 -10.18
C GLY A 141 6.72 -6.64 -9.21
N VAL A 142 7.90 -7.02 -9.70
CA VAL A 142 8.95 -7.68 -8.90
C VAL A 142 9.48 -6.77 -7.79
N GLU A 143 9.77 -5.51 -8.10
CA GLU A 143 10.27 -4.54 -7.11
C GLU A 143 9.20 -4.19 -6.07
N GLY A 144 7.94 -4.03 -6.49
CA GLY A 144 6.82 -3.88 -5.56
C GLY A 144 6.70 -5.04 -4.57
N VAL A 145 6.90 -6.28 -5.02
CA VAL A 145 6.90 -7.45 -4.12
C VAL A 145 8.07 -7.40 -3.13
N TYR A 146 9.27 -7.00 -3.55
CA TYR A 146 10.40 -6.83 -2.63
C TYR A 146 10.14 -5.75 -1.57
N HIS A 147 9.62 -4.59 -1.97
CA HIS A 147 9.26 -3.52 -1.03
C HIS A 147 8.23 -4.01 0.00
N LYS A 148 7.23 -4.79 -0.43
CA LYS A 148 6.24 -5.38 0.48
C LYS A 148 6.84 -6.47 1.36
N LEU A 149 7.70 -7.36 0.84
CA LEU A 149 8.41 -8.35 1.66
C LEU A 149 9.26 -7.67 2.75
N PHE A 150 9.85 -6.52 2.44
CA PHE A 150 10.65 -5.75 3.39
C PHE A 150 9.83 -5.01 4.45
N THR A 151 8.64 -4.49 4.09
CA THR A 151 7.85 -3.63 5.00
C THR A 151 6.78 -4.38 5.79
N THR A 152 6.18 -5.42 5.20
CA THR A 152 5.04 -6.16 5.78
C THR A 152 5.34 -6.82 7.13
N PRO A 153 6.54 -7.39 7.37
CA PRO A 153 6.83 -8.08 8.64
C PRO A 153 6.75 -7.14 9.85
N ALA A 154 7.26 -5.91 9.73
CA ALA A 154 7.14 -4.90 10.78
C ALA A 154 5.66 -4.59 11.08
N VAL A 155 4.87 -4.32 10.03
CA VAL A 155 3.43 -4.06 10.16
C VAL A 155 2.70 -5.24 10.81
N PHE A 156 3.01 -6.47 10.40
CA PHE A 156 2.40 -7.68 10.94
C PHE A 156 2.71 -7.88 12.42
N ILE A 157 3.99 -7.74 12.83
CA ILE A 157 4.41 -7.87 14.22
C ILE A 157 3.78 -6.77 15.08
N THR A 158 3.84 -5.50 14.64
CA THR A 158 3.21 -4.38 15.35
C THR A 158 1.71 -4.58 15.50
N SER A 159 1.03 -5.07 14.46
CA SER A 159 -0.41 -5.37 14.51
C SER A 159 -0.75 -6.45 15.54
N ILE A 160 0.07 -7.51 15.63
CA ILE A 160 -0.09 -8.56 16.64
C ILE A 160 0.13 -7.99 18.05
N LEU A 161 1.21 -7.23 18.25
CA LEU A 161 1.53 -6.63 19.55
C LEU A 161 0.40 -5.72 20.03
N PHE A 162 -0.10 -4.84 19.16
CA PHE A 162 -1.23 -3.97 19.49
C PHE A 162 -2.51 -4.75 19.71
N SER A 163 -2.81 -5.77 18.90
CA SER A 163 -3.99 -6.62 19.09
C SER A 163 -3.98 -7.33 20.45
N ILE A 164 -2.84 -7.86 20.87
CA ILE A 164 -2.66 -8.48 22.20
C ILE A 164 -2.89 -7.43 23.30
N TRP A 165 -2.34 -6.23 23.11
CA TRP A 165 -2.46 -5.17 24.12
C TRP A 165 -3.90 -4.66 24.26
N ILE A 166 -4.63 -4.51 23.15
CA ILE A 166 -6.07 -4.17 23.12
C ILE A 166 -6.90 -5.30 23.74
N GLY A 167 -6.62 -6.55 23.39
CA GLY A 167 -7.35 -7.72 23.88
C GLY A 167 -7.27 -7.86 25.41
N ARG A 168 -6.16 -7.44 26.02
CA ARG A 168 -6.02 -7.36 27.49
C ARG A 168 -6.92 -6.31 28.13
N VAL A 169 -7.26 -5.24 27.41
CA VAL A 169 -8.18 -4.21 27.89
C VAL A 169 -9.61 -4.67 27.71
N SER A 170 -10.01 -5.01 26.49
CA SER A 170 -11.38 -5.44 26.19
C SER A 170 -11.41 -6.26 24.93
N VAL A 171 -11.89 -7.50 25.07
CA VAL A 171 -12.15 -8.39 23.93
C VAL A 171 -13.20 -7.79 22.99
N TRP A 172 -14.15 -7.00 23.50
CA TRP A 172 -15.19 -6.37 22.69
C TRP A 172 -14.66 -5.29 21.73
N ILE A 173 -13.64 -4.52 22.15
CA ILE A 173 -12.96 -3.57 21.26
C ILE A 173 -12.23 -4.31 20.15
N LEU A 174 -11.55 -5.41 20.49
CA LEU A 174 -10.85 -6.24 19.51
C LEU A 174 -11.84 -6.85 18.50
N LEU A 175 -12.99 -7.35 18.96
CA LEU A 175 -14.04 -7.89 18.08
C LEU A 175 -14.62 -6.83 17.15
N SER A 176 -14.84 -5.60 17.62
CA SER A 176 -15.34 -4.53 16.77
C SER A 176 -14.32 -4.09 15.70
N LEU A 177 -13.02 -4.12 16.02
CA LEU A 177 -11.93 -3.91 15.05
C LEU A 177 -11.91 -5.02 14.00
N ILE A 178 -11.96 -6.29 14.42
CA ILE A 178 -11.99 -7.42 13.49
C ILE A 178 -13.22 -7.33 12.56
N LEU A 179 -14.38 -6.98 13.10
CA LEU A 179 -15.59 -6.76 12.31
C LEU A 179 -15.38 -5.67 11.25
N ASN A 180 -14.79 -4.53 11.62
CA ASN A 180 -14.49 -3.44 10.70
C ASN A 180 -13.51 -3.90 9.59
N VAL A 181 -12.43 -4.59 9.95
CA VAL A 181 -11.44 -5.10 8.99
C VAL A 181 -12.07 -6.11 8.03
N VAL A 182 -12.84 -7.08 8.54
CA VAL A 182 -13.50 -8.10 7.72
C VAL A 182 -14.52 -7.47 6.78
N ALA A 183 -15.31 -6.50 7.26
CA ALA A 183 -16.26 -5.77 6.42
C ALA A 183 -15.54 -5.01 5.29
N ASN A 184 -14.46 -4.29 5.60
CA ASN A 184 -13.67 -3.57 4.60
C ASN A 184 -13.00 -4.51 3.60
N LEU A 185 -12.43 -5.64 4.04
CA LEU A 185 -11.87 -6.65 3.15
C LEU A 185 -12.94 -7.23 2.21
N TRP A 186 -14.15 -7.48 2.72
CA TRP A 186 -15.26 -7.95 1.92
C TRP A 186 -15.74 -6.91 0.90
N ILE A 187 -15.85 -5.63 1.32
CA ILE A 187 -16.17 -4.50 0.43
C ILE A 187 -15.13 -4.41 -0.69
N GLN A 188 -13.84 -4.36 -0.35
CA GLN A 188 -12.77 -4.24 -1.33
C GLN A 188 -12.74 -5.43 -2.28
N ARG A 189 -12.97 -6.64 -1.77
CA ARG A 189 -13.11 -7.82 -2.63
C ARG A 189 -14.27 -7.67 -3.62
N LYS A 190 -15.43 -7.18 -3.17
CA LYS A 190 -16.60 -6.97 -4.05
C LYS A 190 -16.38 -5.87 -5.08
N VAL A 191 -15.71 -4.79 -4.72
CA VAL A 191 -15.31 -3.73 -5.66
C VAL A 191 -14.34 -4.27 -6.70
N ASN A 192 -13.30 -5.00 -6.27
CA ASN A 192 -12.31 -5.59 -7.15
C ASN A 192 -12.91 -6.65 -8.09
N GLU A 193 -13.82 -7.50 -7.59
CA GLU A 193 -14.58 -8.46 -8.42
C GLU A 193 -15.39 -7.73 -9.51
N TYR A 194 -16.04 -6.61 -9.15
CA TYR A 194 -16.81 -5.80 -10.10
C TYR A 194 -15.92 -5.11 -11.13
N GLU A 195 -14.83 -4.48 -10.71
CA GLU A 195 -13.84 -3.87 -11.60
C GLU A 195 -13.23 -4.91 -12.56
N TYR A 196 -12.90 -6.10 -12.04
CA TYR A 196 -12.38 -7.19 -12.85
C TYR A 196 -13.38 -7.64 -13.93
N SER A 197 -14.68 -7.71 -13.60
CA SER A 197 -15.74 -8.03 -14.58
C SER A 197 -15.83 -6.99 -15.71
N MET A 198 -15.47 -5.73 -15.43
CA MET A 198 -15.46 -4.62 -16.39
C MET A 198 -14.12 -4.46 -17.12
N LYS A 199 -13.05 -5.17 -16.70
CA LYS A 199 -11.69 -5.02 -17.21
C LYS A 199 -11.59 -5.13 -18.73
N LYS A 200 -12.33 -6.07 -19.34
CA LYS A 200 -12.34 -6.26 -20.80
C LYS A 200 -12.86 -5.02 -21.53
N GLU A 201 -13.99 -4.49 -21.07
CA GLU A 201 -14.62 -3.31 -21.68
C GLU A 201 -13.78 -2.05 -21.41
N LEU A 202 -13.26 -1.91 -20.19
CA LEU A 202 -12.35 -0.83 -19.82
C LEU A 202 -11.09 -0.82 -20.70
N SER A 203 -10.48 -1.98 -20.91
CA SER A 203 -9.32 -2.16 -21.80
C SER A 203 -9.66 -1.82 -23.25
N ARG A 204 -10.84 -2.22 -23.74
CA ARG A 204 -11.31 -1.88 -25.09
C ARG A 204 -11.46 -0.37 -25.27
N GLN A 205 -12.14 0.32 -24.35
CA GLN A 205 -12.31 1.77 -24.42
C GLN A 205 -10.98 2.50 -24.25
N ASN A 206 -10.09 2.01 -23.37
CA ASN A 206 -8.77 2.59 -23.19
C ASN A 206 -7.91 2.49 -24.46
N ARG A 207 -7.95 1.37 -25.19
CA ARG A 207 -7.28 1.24 -26.49
C ARG A 207 -7.80 2.24 -27.52
N ARG A 208 -9.12 2.44 -27.60
CA ARG A 208 -9.72 3.42 -28.52
C ARG A 208 -9.35 4.85 -28.17
N LYS A 209 -9.43 5.20 -26.88
CA LYS A 209 -8.95 6.49 -26.36
C LYS A 209 -7.47 6.71 -26.70
N ARG A 210 -6.63 5.69 -26.48
CA ARG A 210 -5.19 5.75 -26.78
C ARG A 210 -4.91 5.94 -28.27
N TYR A 211 -5.66 5.28 -29.14
CA TYR A 211 -5.54 5.48 -30.59
C TYR A 211 -5.75 6.95 -30.97
N TYR A 212 -6.85 7.58 -30.51
CA TYR A 212 -7.07 9.00 -30.79
C TYR A 212 -6.00 9.91 -30.16
N TYR A 213 -5.51 9.57 -28.97
CA TYR A 213 -4.39 10.27 -28.34
C TYR A 213 -3.14 10.23 -29.23
N GLU A 214 -2.72 9.04 -29.67
CA GLU A 214 -1.57 8.84 -30.55
C GLU A 214 -1.74 9.58 -31.89
N THR A 215 -2.90 9.44 -32.54
CA THR A 215 -3.19 10.13 -33.81
C THR A 215 -3.17 11.65 -33.69
N THR A 216 -3.67 12.21 -32.58
CA THR A 216 -3.70 13.67 -32.38
C THR A 216 -2.36 14.28 -31.99
N HIS A 217 -1.42 13.47 -31.50
CA HIS A 217 -0.10 13.91 -31.03
C HIS A 217 1.04 13.51 -31.98
N ASP A 218 0.75 12.76 -33.04
CA ASP A 218 1.69 12.45 -34.10
C ASP A 218 1.63 13.51 -35.21
N PHE A 219 2.76 14.18 -35.42
CA PHE A 219 2.93 15.23 -36.43
C PHE A 219 2.68 14.72 -37.86
N SER A 220 2.87 13.42 -38.11
CA SER A 220 2.69 12.79 -39.43
C SER A 220 1.27 12.97 -39.96
N PHE A 221 0.25 12.91 -39.09
CA PHE A 221 -1.16 13.09 -39.46
C PHE A 221 -1.58 14.57 -39.55
N GLY A 222 -0.76 15.49 -39.06
CA GLY A 222 -1.11 16.91 -38.94
C GLY A 222 -1.41 17.59 -40.28
N LYS A 223 -0.72 17.19 -41.36
CA LYS A 223 -0.94 17.71 -42.72
C LYS A 223 -2.32 17.33 -43.23
N GLU A 224 -2.65 16.05 -43.16
CA GLU A 224 -3.92 15.50 -43.67
C GLU A 224 -5.12 16.06 -42.89
N ILE A 225 -5.01 16.16 -41.56
CA ILE A 225 -6.07 16.72 -40.71
C ILE A 225 -6.41 18.16 -41.11
N ARG A 226 -5.41 18.99 -41.45
CA ARG A 226 -5.64 20.38 -41.90
C ARG A 226 -6.14 20.44 -43.34
N LEU A 227 -5.56 19.65 -44.24
CA LEU A 227 -5.93 19.62 -45.65
C LEU A 227 -7.39 19.20 -45.85
N TYR A 228 -7.86 18.20 -45.10
CA TYR A 228 -9.23 17.69 -45.15
C TYR A 228 -10.17 18.33 -44.12
N ASN A 229 -9.72 19.34 -43.38
CA ASN A 229 -10.49 20.01 -42.32
C ASN A 229 -11.13 19.06 -41.29
N LEU A 230 -10.42 17.99 -40.92
CA LEU A 230 -10.92 16.91 -40.05
C LEU A 230 -10.83 17.22 -38.55
N LYS A 231 -10.27 18.38 -38.17
CA LYS A 231 -10.00 18.76 -36.77
C LYS A 231 -11.20 18.50 -35.85
N ASN A 232 -12.37 19.07 -36.19
CA ASN A 232 -13.55 18.97 -35.32
C ASN A 232 -14.05 17.53 -35.21
N ARG A 233 -14.09 16.79 -36.33
CA ARG A 233 -14.51 15.38 -36.35
C ARG A 233 -13.60 14.49 -35.51
N VAL A 234 -12.28 14.70 -35.56
CA VAL A 234 -11.32 13.93 -34.75
C VAL A 234 -11.52 14.25 -33.27
N LEU A 235 -11.64 15.53 -32.91
CA LEU A 235 -11.84 15.95 -31.51
C LEU A 235 -13.18 15.47 -30.94
N GLU A 236 -14.28 15.53 -31.71
CA GLU A 236 -15.58 15.01 -31.30
C GLU A 236 -15.56 13.51 -31.05
N ASN A 237 -14.96 12.74 -31.95
CA ASN A 237 -14.82 11.29 -31.77
C ASN A 237 -13.92 10.97 -30.57
N TYR A 238 -12.83 11.72 -30.39
CA TYR A 238 -11.96 11.53 -29.25
C TYR A 238 -12.70 11.81 -27.93
N ASN A 239 -13.40 12.94 -27.84
CA ASN A 239 -14.23 13.29 -26.69
C ASN A 239 -15.31 12.23 -26.40
N LYS A 240 -15.92 11.65 -27.44
CA LYS A 240 -16.90 10.58 -27.31
C LYS A 240 -16.30 9.31 -26.69
N GLU A 241 -15.12 8.89 -27.13
CA GLU A 241 -14.45 7.71 -26.54
C GLU A 241 -13.92 8.01 -25.12
N ILE A 242 -13.47 9.26 -24.86
CA ILE A 242 -13.14 9.71 -23.50
C ILE A 242 -14.37 9.60 -22.58
N GLN A 243 -15.54 10.08 -23.01
CA GLN A 243 -16.73 10.03 -22.17
C GLN A 243 -17.20 8.61 -21.88
N LYS A 244 -17.16 7.71 -22.88
CA LYS A 244 -17.44 6.28 -22.64
C LYS A 244 -16.50 5.68 -21.60
N TYR A 245 -15.21 6.01 -21.67
CA TYR A 245 -14.23 5.57 -20.68
C TYR A 245 -14.53 6.14 -19.28
N ILE A 246 -14.92 7.41 -19.19
CA ILE A 246 -15.33 8.06 -17.94
C ILE A 246 -16.58 7.38 -17.37
N ASP A 247 -17.59 7.11 -18.18
CA ASP A 247 -18.86 6.54 -17.71
C ASP A 247 -18.70 5.12 -17.18
N LEU A 248 -17.83 4.31 -17.79
CA LEU A 248 -17.47 3.00 -17.23
C LEU A 248 -16.78 3.13 -15.86
N ASN A 249 -15.85 4.07 -15.72
CA ASN A 249 -15.20 4.34 -14.43
C ASN A 249 -16.20 4.85 -13.39
N LYS A 250 -17.17 5.70 -13.77
CA LYS A 250 -18.24 6.15 -12.87
C LYS A 250 -19.05 4.98 -12.33
N LEU A 251 -19.32 3.95 -13.13
CA LEU A 251 -20.04 2.76 -12.65
C LEU A 251 -19.25 2.02 -11.56
N ILE A 252 -17.94 1.85 -11.76
CA ILE A 252 -17.03 1.24 -10.77
C ILE A 252 -17.01 2.10 -9.49
N LYS A 253 -16.81 3.41 -9.63
CA LYS A 253 -16.78 4.34 -8.51
C LYS A 253 -18.11 4.45 -7.77
N LYS A 254 -19.25 4.35 -8.47
CA LYS A 254 -20.57 4.28 -7.82
C LYS A 254 -20.71 3.01 -6.98
N LYS A 255 -20.21 1.86 -7.45
CA LYS A 255 -20.22 0.61 -6.67
C LYS A 255 -19.34 0.72 -5.42
N GLU A 256 -18.14 1.28 -5.57
CA GLU A 256 -17.22 1.57 -4.46
C GLU A 256 -17.87 2.51 -3.45
N PHE A 257 -18.47 3.61 -3.91
CA PHE A 257 -19.15 4.59 -3.06
C PHE A 257 -20.33 3.99 -2.28
N THR A 258 -21.19 3.21 -2.96
CA THR A 258 -22.35 2.58 -2.32
C THR A 258 -21.96 1.54 -1.27
N LEU A 259 -20.94 0.71 -1.54
CA LEU A 259 -20.42 -0.22 -0.54
C LEU A 259 -19.63 0.51 0.57
N GLY A 260 -19.02 1.65 0.26
CA GLY A 260 -18.31 2.50 1.22
C GLY A 260 -19.18 2.95 2.40
N PHE A 261 -20.49 3.15 2.21
CA PHE A 261 -21.40 3.43 3.32
C PHE A 261 -21.46 2.30 4.35
N LEU A 262 -21.38 1.05 3.92
CA LEU A 262 -21.30 -0.10 4.83
C LEU A 262 -19.98 -0.08 5.60
N GLY A 263 -18.87 0.30 4.94
CA GLY A 263 -17.58 0.51 5.58
C GLY A 263 -17.65 1.58 6.68
N LEU A 264 -18.23 2.75 6.36
CA LEU A 264 -18.45 3.84 7.31
C LEU A 264 -19.33 3.41 8.50
N PHE A 265 -20.38 2.62 8.25
CA PHE A 265 -21.23 2.11 9.31
C PHE A 265 -20.45 1.19 10.26
N THR A 266 -19.64 0.26 9.74
CA THR A 266 -18.81 -0.59 10.60
C THR A 266 -17.73 0.19 11.35
N LEU A 267 -17.21 1.27 10.76
CA LEU A 267 -16.27 2.19 11.42
C LEU A 267 -16.96 2.93 12.57
N PHE A 268 -18.20 3.39 12.36
CA PHE A 268 -18.99 4.01 13.42
C PHE A 268 -19.22 3.07 14.60
N ILE A 269 -19.57 1.79 14.35
CA ILE A 269 -19.71 0.77 15.41
C ILE A 269 -18.40 0.59 16.17
N ASN A 270 -17.27 0.52 15.45
CA ASN A 270 -15.96 0.38 16.07
C ASN A 270 -15.63 1.58 16.97
N GLN A 271 -15.87 2.81 16.52
CA GLN A 271 -15.65 4.03 17.30
C GLN A 271 -16.60 4.11 18.50
N ALA A 272 -17.87 3.75 18.35
CA ALA A 272 -18.83 3.71 19.45
C ALA A 272 -18.42 2.69 20.53
N ALA A 273 -17.97 1.49 20.12
CA ALA A 273 -17.46 0.48 21.04
C ALA A 273 -16.17 0.96 21.74
N LEU A 274 -15.24 1.57 21.01
CA LEU A 274 -14.01 2.14 21.55
C LEU A 274 -14.30 3.18 22.63
N TYR A 275 -14.99 4.26 22.27
CA TYR A 275 -15.25 5.36 23.21
C TYR A 275 -16.16 4.90 24.35
N GLY A 276 -17.23 4.16 24.06
CA GLY A 276 -18.16 3.68 25.07
C GLY A 276 -17.49 2.81 26.15
N ILE A 277 -16.66 1.84 25.74
CA ILE A 277 -15.98 0.95 26.68
C ILE A 277 -14.87 1.67 27.44
N LEU A 278 -14.07 2.51 26.76
CA LEU A 278 -12.99 3.23 27.42
C LEU A 278 -13.53 4.24 28.43
N ILE A 279 -14.60 4.99 28.10
CA ILE A 279 -15.27 5.90 29.03
C ILE A 279 -15.83 5.13 30.23
N TRP A 280 -16.50 4.00 29.99
CA TRP A 280 -16.99 3.15 31.08
C TRP A 280 -15.86 2.72 32.01
N LYS A 281 -14.70 2.32 31.47
CA LYS A 281 -13.52 1.95 32.30
C LYS A 281 -12.95 3.13 33.10
N VAL A 282 -12.95 4.34 32.56
CA VAL A 282 -12.51 5.55 33.28
C VAL A 282 -13.42 5.82 34.48
N VAL A 283 -14.73 5.72 34.30
CA VAL A 283 -15.71 5.88 35.39
C VAL A 283 -15.49 4.84 36.50
N HIS A 284 -14.97 3.66 36.16
CA HIS A 284 -14.67 2.58 37.11
C HIS A 284 -13.21 2.57 37.62
N GLY A 285 -12.47 3.66 37.42
CA GLY A 285 -11.15 3.87 38.06
C GLY A 285 -9.93 3.75 37.14
N MET A 286 -10.10 3.63 35.82
CA MET A 286 -8.97 3.78 34.88
C MET A 286 -8.51 5.24 34.84
N SER A 287 -7.19 5.46 34.84
CA SER A 287 -6.62 6.81 34.75
C SER A 287 -6.90 7.45 33.38
N ILE A 288 -6.99 8.78 33.35
CA ILE A 288 -7.13 9.54 32.09
C ILE A 288 -5.88 9.35 31.19
N ALA A 289 -4.71 9.12 31.80
CA ALA A 289 -3.48 8.82 31.09
C ALA A 289 -3.55 7.47 30.36
N ASP A 290 -4.09 6.43 31.00
CA ASP A 290 -4.30 5.12 30.38
C ASP A 290 -5.39 5.17 29.30
N PHE A 291 -6.46 5.92 29.54
CA PHE A 291 -7.49 6.18 28.51
C PHE A 291 -6.88 6.75 27.23
N SER A 292 -6.04 7.79 27.35
CA SER A 292 -5.37 8.41 26.20
C SER A 292 -4.41 7.46 25.51
N MET A 293 -3.65 6.65 26.27
CA MET A 293 -2.77 5.62 25.73
C MET A 293 -3.55 4.61 24.89
N TYR A 294 -4.63 4.04 25.44
CA TYR A 294 -5.41 3.02 24.75
C TYR A 294 -6.15 3.58 23.54
N LEU A 295 -6.64 4.82 23.63
CA LEU A 295 -7.23 5.51 22.50
C LEU A 295 -6.21 5.68 21.36
N ALA A 296 -5.01 6.21 21.66
CA ALA A 296 -3.95 6.37 20.66
C ALA A 296 -3.53 5.02 20.05
N LEU A 297 -3.43 3.99 20.89
CA LEU A 297 -3.07 2.65 20.46
C LEU A 297 -4.09 2.03 19.51
N ILE A 298 -5.39 2.15 19.81
CA ILE A 298 -6.42 1.57 18.96
C ILE A 298 -6.53 2.34 17.65
N LEU A 299 -6.40 3.67 17.68
CA LEU A 299 -6.34 4.50 16.46
C LEU A 299 -5.15 4.17 15.57
N GLN A 300 -4.03 3.71 16.13
CA GLN A 300 -2.87 3.28 15.36
C GLN A 300 -3.09 1.95 14.62
N LEU A 301 -4.07 1.14 15.05
CA LEU A 301 -4.39 -0.16 14.46
C LEU A 301 -5.62 -0.12 13.53
N SER A 302 -6.54 0.82 13.73
CA SER A 302 -7.75 1.04 12.90
C SER A 302 -7.42 1.70 11.58
#